data_AF-A0A101UJZ5-F1
#
_entry.id   AF-A0A101UJZ5-F1
#
_cell.length_a   1.000
_cell.length_b   1.000
_cell.length_c   1.000
_cell.angle_alpha   90.00
_cell.angle_beta   90.00
_cell.angle_gamma   90.00
#
_symmetry.space_group_name_H-M   'P 1'
#
loop_
_entity.id
_entity.type
_entity.pdbx_description
1 polymer ?
#
loop_
_entity_poly.entity_id
_entity_poly.type
_entity_poly.pdbx_seq_one_letter_code
_entity_poly.pdbx_strand_id
1 'polypeptide(L)' 'MSAFTAFVDTLKPWRKSSYSGPDDGNECVEIATTPTFTAVRDTKAPAGGTLTFPAEAFDAFLDGLLDRH' A
#
# COMPACT_ATOMS: atom_id res chain seq x y z
N MET A 1 0.71 21.13 1.65
CA MET A 1 0.34 19.73 1.36
C MET A 1 0.98 19.37 0.03
N SER A 2 1.89 18.38 0.03
CA SER A 2 2.93 18.17 -0.99
C SER A 2 2.38 17.58 -2.29
N ALA A 3 2.88 18.03 -3.45
CA ALA A 3 2.55 17.47 -4.78
C ALA A 3 2.84 15.97 -4.89
N PHE A 4 3.76 15.44 -4.06
CA PHE A 4 4.08 14.02 -3.98
C PHE A 4 2.88 13.16 -3.53
N THR A 5 2.05 13.66 -2.60
CA THR A 5 0.85 12.93 -2.14
C THR A 5 -0.19 12.80 -3.24
N ALA A 6 -0.39 13.87 -4.02
CA ALA A 6 -1.31 13.86 -5.16
C ALA A 6 -0.81 12.92 -6.28
N PHE A 7 0.50 12.89 -6.53
CA PHE A 7 1.10 11.96 -7.49
C PHE A 7 0.84 10.50 -7.12
N VAL A 8 1.09 10.14 -5.86
CA VAL A 8 0.89 8.78 -5.36
C VAL A 8 -0.58 8.36 -5.44
N ASP A 9 -1.52 9.25 -5.10
CA ASP A 9 -2.96 9.00 -5.21
C ASP A 9 -3.40 8.64 -6.64
N THR A 10 -2.78 9.27 -7.65
CA THR A 10 -3.08 9.00 -9.08
C THR A 10 -2.44 7.74 -9.66
N LEU A 11 -1.58 7.04 -8.92
CA LEU A 11 -0.95 5.80 -9.41
C LEU A 11 -2.02 4.76 -9.80
N LYS A 12 -1.85 4.11 -10.95
CA LYS A 12 -2.67 2.98 -11.37
C LYS A 12 -1.74 1.83 -11.75
N PRO A 13 -2.05 0.58 -11.36
CA PRO A 13 -3.23 0.14 -10.62
C PRO A 13 -3.01 0.09 -9.09
N TRP A 14 -3.83 0.84 -8.33
CA TRP A 14 -4.07 0.51 -6.92
C TRP A 14 -4.78 -0.83 -6.84
N ARG A 15 -4.26 -1.75 -6.02
CA ARG A 15 -4.87 -3.05 -5.76
C ARG A 15 -5.36 -3.12 -4.33
N LYS A 16 -6.64 -3.40 -4.18
CA LYS A 16 -7.26 -3.70 -2.89
C LYS A 16 -6.95 -5.15 -2.50
N SER A 17 -6.65 -5.39 -1.22
CA SER A 17 -6.43 -6.73 -0.69
C SER A 17 -7.68 -7.61 -0.86
N SER A 18 -7.52 -8.88 -1.27
CA SER A 18 -8.64 -9.82 -1.41
C SER A 18 -9.20 -10.32 -0.08
N TYR A 19 -8.52 -10.04 1.04
CA TYR A 19 -9.06 -10.28 2.39
C TYR A 19 -10.03 -9.18 2.86
N SER A 20 -10.28 -8.15 2.04
CA SER A 20 -11.29 -7.12 2.33
C SER A 20 -12.71 -7.66 2.05
N GLY A 21 -13.22 -8.53 2.92
CA GLY A 21 -14.60 -9.02 2.86
C GLY A 21 -15.60 -7.96 3.37
N PRO A 22 -16.84 -7.93 2.84
CA PRO A 22 -17.90 -7.03 3.32
C PRO A 22 -18.33 -7.29 4.78
N ASP A 23 -18.06 -8.49 5.31
CA ASP A 23 -18.58 -8.94 6.62
C ASP A 23 -17.61 -8.80 7.80
N ASP A 24 -16.30 -8.64 7.56
CA ASP A 24 -15.28 -8.64 8.63
C ASP A 24 -14.75 -7.26 9.04
N GLY A 25 -15.33 -6.19 8.50
CA GLY A 25 -15.26 -4.86 9.10
C GLY A 25 -13.88 -4.21 9.31
N ASN A 26 -12.74 -4.83 9.05
CA ASN A 26 -11.47 -4.37 9.63
C ASN A 26 -10.24 -4.24 8.73
N GLU A 27 -10.23 -4.71 7.49
CA GLU A 27 -8.97 -4.68 6.71
C GLU A 27 -9.17 -4.10 5.31
N CYS A 28 -8.82 -2.83 5.20
CA CYS A 28 -9.11 -1.97 4.07
C CYS A 28 -7.82 -1.37 3.53
N VAL A 29 -6.83 -2.20 3.17
CA VAL A 29 -5.57 -1.69 2.61
C VAL A 29 -5.56 -1.74 1.08
N GLU A 30 -5.05 -0.67 0.49
CA GLU A 30 -4.73 -0.58 -0.93
C GLU A 30 -3.23 -0.41 -1.11
N ILE A 31 -2.66 -1.13 -2.08
CA ILE A 31 -1.25 -1.07 -2.42
C ILE A 31 -1.10 -0.63 -3.88
N ALA A 32 -0.12 0.22 -4.15
CA ALA A 32 0.35 0.52 -5.50
C ALA A 32 1.85 0.24 -5.57
N THR A 33 2.22 -0.73 -6.40
CA THR A 33 3.62 -1.09 -6.63
C THR A 33 4.10 -0.41 -7.91
N THR A 34 5.25 0.25 -7.82
CA THR A 34 5.99 0.79 -8.96
C THR A 34 7.39 0.21 -8.99
N PRO A 35 8.14 0.31 -10.10
CA PRO A 35 9.52 -0.19 -10.14
C PRO A 35 10.48 0.46 -9.13
N THR A 36 10.13 1.62 -8.56
CA THR A 36 11.01 2.39 -7.68
C THR A 36 10.52 2.46 -6.24
N PHE A 37 9.22 2.34 -6.00
CA PHE A 37 8.64 2.37 -4.65
C PHE A 37 7.29 1.64 -4.58
N THR A 38 6.92 1.23 -3.37
CA THR A 38 5.60 0.71 -3.03
C THR A 38 4.87 1.71 -2.14
N ALA A 39 3.64 2.01 -2.49
CA ALA A 39 2.76 2.88 -1.70
C ALA A 39 1.64 2.04 -1.05
N VAL A 40 1.33 2.34 0.21
CA VAL A 40 0.29 1.68 1.00
C VAL A 40 -0.60 2.72 1.64
N ARG A 41 -1.92 2.56 1.53
CA ARG A 41 -2.90 3.44 2.16
C ARG A 41 -4.08 2.67 2.74
N ASP A 42 -4.77 3.32 3.65
CA ASP A 42 -6.07 2.88 4.14
C ASP A 42 -7.18 3.35 3.16
N THR A 43 -7.96 2.40 2.69
CA THR A 43 -9.16 2.58 1.86
C THR A 43 -10.24 3.36 2.60
N LYS A 44 -10.35 3.20 3.92
CA LYS A 44 -11.35 3.91 4.75
C LYS A 44 -10.93 5.34 5.07
N ALA A 45 -9.64 5.61 5.06
CA ALA A 45 -9.06 6.91 5.33
C ALA A 45 -8.08 7.34 4.23
N PRO A 46 -8.53 7.52 2.97
CA PRO A 46 -7.65 7.92 1.87
C PRO A 46 -7.05 9.32 2.10
N ALA A 47 -7.72 10.18 2.86
CA ALA A 47 -7.21 11.47 3.30
C ALA A 47 -6.26 11.39 4.52
N GLY A 48 -6.14 10.22 5.15
CA GLY A 48 -5.24 9.97 6.29
C GLY A 48 -3.77 9.92 5.90
N GLY A 49 -3.48 9.85 4.60
CA GLY A 49 -2.13 9.85 4.05
C GLY A 49 -1.71 8.49 3.51
N THR A 50 -0.60 8.49 2.79
CA THR A 50 -0.04 7.30 2.15
C THR A 50 1.36 7.06 2.65
N LEU A 51 1.66 5.82 3.02
CA LEU A 51 3.01 5.38 3.36
C LEU A 51 3.71 4.96 2.07
N THR A 52 4.93 5.44 1.85
CA THR A 52 5.74 5.09 0.68
C THR A 52 7.07 4.51 1.10
N PHE A 53 7.42 3.37 0.52
CA PHE A 53 8.64 2.63 0.79
C PHE A 53 9.43 2.45 -0.50
N PRO A 54 10.77 2.62 -0.52
CA PRO A 54 11.59 2.19 -1.66
C PRO A 54 11.33 0.72 -2.00
N ALA A 55 11.36 0.36 -3.29
CA ALA A 55 11.05 -1.00 -3.74
C ALA A 55 11.93 -2.05 -3.03
N GLU A 56 13.24 -1.81 -2.98
CA GLU A 56 14.22 -2.67 -2.32
C GLU A 56 13.95 -2.89 -0.81
N ALA A 57 13.47 -1.86 -0.12
CA ALA A 57 13.13 -1.95 1.30
C ALA A 57 11.85 -2.75 1.52
N PHE A 58 10.89 -2.62 0.60
CA PHE A 58 9.66 -3.39 0.64
C PHE A 58 9.92 -4.87 0.32
N ASP A 59 10.79 -5.17 -0.64
CA ASP A 59 11.20 -6.53 -0.97
C ASP A 59 11.91 -7.20 0.22
N ALA A 60 12.87 -6.53 0.85
CA ALA A 60 13.53 -7.04 2.04
C ALA A 60 12.56 -7.29 3.21
N PHE A 61 11.53 -6.44 3.35
CA PHE A 61 10.46 -6.65 4.33
C PHE A 61 9.64 -7.90 4.03
N LEU A 62 9.27 -8.12 2.77
CA LEU A 62 8.54 -9.31 2.33
C LEU A 62 9.37 -10.59 2.52
N ASP A 63 10.65 -10.56 2.15
CA ASP A 63 11.56 -11.68 2.34
C ASP A 63 11.63 -12.08 3.83
N GLY A 64 11.75 -11.09 4.72
CA GLY A 64 11.74 -11.33 6.16
C GLY A 64 10.42 -11.88 6.73
N LEU A 65 9.29 -11.61 6.06
CA LEU A 65 8.00 -12.22 6.41
C LEU A 65 7.87 -13.66 5.88
N LEU A 66 8.38 -13.91 4.67
CA LEU A 66 8.32 -15.22 4.02
C LEU A 66 9.30 -16.23 4.63
N ASP A 67 10.46 -15.78 5.10
CA ASP A 67 11.46 -16.60 5.80
C ASP A 67 11.01 -17.04 7.21
N ARG A 68 9.94 -16.44 7.74
CA ARG A 68 9.37 -16.79 9.06
C ARG A 68 8.41 -17.99 9.02
N HIS A 69 8.46 -18.82 7.97
CA HIS A 69 7.62 -20.02 7.80
C HIS A 69 8.37 -21.33 8.03
#